data_AF-A0A9D2AU13-F1
#
_entry.id   AF-A0A9D2AU13-F1
#
_cell.length_a   1.000
_cell.length_b   1.000
_cell.length_c   1.000
_cell.angle_alpha   90.00
_cell.angle_beta   90.00
_cell.angle_gamma   90.00
#
_symmetry.space_group_name_H-M   'P 1'
#
loop_
_entity.id
_entity.type
_entity.pdbx_description
1 polymer ?
#
loop_
_entity_poly.entity_id
_entity_poly.type
_entity_poly.pdbx_seq_one_letter_code
_entity_poly.pdbx_strand_id
1 'polypeptide(L)'
;MTEEELLLRNLKDAGCSEEEIGKYLSLETEGREKEQLRFLSAHRAKLLDQVHDSQEMLDCLDYLIYTMKKKNDHGGIHNEHKF
;
A
#
# COMPACT_ATOMS: atom_id res chain seq x y z
N MET A 1 -25.64 2.09 14.35
CA MET A 1 -24.72 2.24 13.21
C MET A 1 -25.53 1.92 11.97
N THR A 2 -25.68 2.87 11.05
CA THR A 2 -26.43 2.69 9.80
C THR A 2 -25.55 2.05 8.72
N GLU A 3 -26.15 1.56 7.63
CA GLU A 3 -25.41 1.02 6.49
C GLU A 3 -24.51 2.08 5.84
N GLU A 4 -24.97 3.32 5.78
CA GLU A 4 -24.21 4.47 5.25
C GLU A 4 -22.98 4.80 6.13
N GLU A 5 -23.15 4.78 7.47
CA GLU A 5 -22.03 4.98 8.40
C GLU A 5 -20.98 3.86 8.26
N LEU A 6 -21.41 2.62 8.07
CA LEU A 6 -20.52 1.48 7.85
C LEU A 6 -19.77 1.60 6.53
N LEU A 7 -20.45 1.99 5.46
CA LEU A 7 -19.85 2.20 4.15
C LEU A 7 -18.79 3.30 4.21
N LEU A 8 -19.12 4.47 4.76
CA LEU A 8 -18.19 5.58 4.89
C LEU A 8 -16.95 5.19 5.71
N ARG A 9 -17.16 4.48 6.82
CA ARG A 9 -16.05 3.97 7.63
C ARG A 9 -15.18 2.99 6.84
N ASN A 10 -15.77 2.04 6.11
CA ASN A 10 -15.00 1.08 5.32
C ASN A 10 -14.13 1.76 4.26
N LEU A 11 -14.65 2.79 3.59
CA LEU A 11 -13.87 3.56 2.60
C LEU A 11 -12.71 4.31 3.27
N LYS A 12 -12.94 4.90 4.45
CA LYS A 12 -11.90 5.59 5.24
C LYS A 12 -10.84 4.62 5.76
N ASP A 13 -11.25 3.49 6.32
CA ASP A 13 -10.37 2.43 6.83
C ASP A 13 -9.54 1.82 5.67
N ALA A 14 -10.08 1.81 4.45
CA ALA A 14 -9.35 1.43 3.23
C ALA A 14 -8.41 2.51 2.70
N GLY A 15 -8.30 3.66 3.37
CA GLY A 15 -7.42 4.76 2.97
C GLY A 15 -7.91 5.57 1.78
N CYS A 16 -9.21 5.54 1.46
CA CYS A 16 -9.78 6.46 0.47
C CYS A 16 -9.76 7.90 1.02
N SER A 17 -9.30 8.84 0.22
CA SER A 17 -9.39 10.27 0.52
C SER A 17 -10.84 10.77 0.47
N GLU A 18 -11.11 11.94 1.05
CA GLU A 18 -12.45 12.55 1.01
C GLU A 18 -12.91 12.83 -0.44
N GLU A 19 -12.00 13.13 -1.36
CA GLU A 19 -12.31 13.27 -2.79
C GLU A 19 -12.72 11.94 -3.43
N GLU A 20 -11.98 10.87 -3.14
CA GLU A 20 -12.25 9.51 -3.59
C GLU A 20 -13.59 8.99 -3.05
N ILE A 21 -13.89 9.26 -1.78
CA ILE A 21 -15.18 8.95 -1.14
C ILE A 21 -16.31 9.71 -1.84
N GLY A 22 -16.14 11.01 -2.09
CA GLY A 22 -17.15 11.81 -2.79
C GLY A 22 -17.48 11.25 -4.19
N LYS A 23 -16.46 10.81 -4.94
CA LYS A 23 -16.65 10.15 -6.24
C LYS A 23 -17.41 8.83 -6.10
N TYR A 24 -17.06 8.01 -5.11
CA TYR A 24 -17.74 6.75 -4.84
C TYR A 24 -19.23 6.95 -4.52
N LEU A 25 -19.55 7.92 -3.65
CA LEU A 25 -20.93 8.23 -3.26
C LEU A 25 -21.74 8.81 -4.42
N SER A 26 -21.14 9.61 -5.31
CA SER A 26 -21.82 10.04 -6.55
C SER A 26 -22.26 8.85 -7.39
N LEU A 27 -21.36 7.88 -7.60
CA LEU A 27 -21.68 6.65 -8.35
C LEU A 27 -22.77 5.83 -7.67
N GLU A 28 -22.82 5.81 -6.34
CA GLU A 28 -23.88 5.17 -5.56
C GLU A 28 -25.24 5.80 -5.83
N THR A 29 -25.32 7.13 -5.74
CA THR A 29 -26.57 7.87 -5.99
C THR A 29 -27.07 7.72 -7.43
N GLU A 30 -26.16 7.51 -8.37
CA GLU A 30 -26.46 7.24 -9.79
C GLU A 30 -26.80 5.77 -10.08
N GLY A 31 -26.72 4.86 -9.09
CA GLY A 31 -26.95 3.43 -9.27
C GLY A 31 -25.88 2.72 -10.12
N ARG A 32 -24.66 3.27 -10.18
CA ARG A 32 -23.56 2.80 -11.04
C ARG A 32 -22.66 1.78 -10.33
N GLU A 33 -23.25 0.69 -9.87
CA GLU A 33 -22.58 -0.34 -9.07
C GLU A 33 -21.33 -0.93 -9.73
N LYS A 34 -21.37 -1.17 -11.05
CA LYS A 34 -20.19 -1.67 -11.81
C LYS A 34 -19.00 -0.72 -11.71
N GLU A 35 -19.25 0.58 -11.64
CA GLU A 35 -18.20 1.58 -11.59
C GLU A 35 -17.67 1.77 -10.17
N GLN A 36 -18.53 1.62 -9.16
CA GLN A 36 -18.11 1.50 -7.76
C GLN A 36 -17.16 0.29 -7.59
N LEU A 37 -17.52 -0.87 -8.13
CA LEU A 37 -16.64 -2.06 -8.07
C LEU A 37 -15.32 -1.85 -8.81
N ARG A 38 -15.35 -1.20 -9.98
CA ARG A 38 -14.13 -0.86 -10.73
C ARG A 38 -13.26 0.11 -9.96
N PHE A 39 -13.85 1.13 -9.33
CA PHE A 39 -13.16 2.08 -8.46
C PHE A 39 -12.44 1.35 -7.31
N LEU A 40 -13.15 0.49 -6.57
CA LEU A 40 -12.57 -0.28 -5.47
C LEU A 40 -11.45 -1.21 -5.94
N SER A 41 -11.62 -1.85 -7.10
CA SER A 41 -10.60 -2.73 -7.69
C SER A 41 -9.32 -1.96 -8.06
N ALA A 42 -9.47 -0.75 -8.62
CA ALA A 42 -8.34 0.12 -8.92
C ALA A 42 -7.64 0.61 -7.65
N HIS A 43 -8.41 0.98 -6.62
CA HIS A 43 -7.84 1.37 -5.32
C HIS A 43 -7.07 0.23 -4.66
N ARG A 44 -7.60 -1.00 -4.72
CA ARG A 44 -6.90 -2.20 -4.25
C ARG A 44 -5.56 -2.41 -4.98
N ALA A 45 -5.52 -2.20 -6.29
CA ALA A 45 -4.27 -2.32 -7.06
C ALA A 45 -3.24 -1.28 -6.59
N LYS A 46 -3.64 -0.01 -6.40
CA LYS A 46 -2.78 1.05 -5.86
C LYS A 46 -2.22 0.72 -4.48
N LEU A 47 -3.05 0.16 -3.58
CA LEU A 47 -2.58 -0.28 -2.25
C LEU A 47 -1.55 -1.41 -2.37
N LEU A 48 -1.76 -2.35 -3.30
CA LEU A 48 -0.81 -3.43 -3.54
C LEU A 48 0.52 -2.91 -4.08
N ASP A 49 0.48 -1.96 -5.02
CA ASP A 49 1.69 -1.32 -5.54
C ASP A 49 2.47 -0.61 -4.42
N GLN A 50 1.78 0.10 -3.52
CA GLN A 50 2.42 0.73 -2.35
C GLN A 50 3.08 -0.28 -1.40
N VAL A 51 2.47 -1.46 -1.23
CA VAL A 51 3.08 -2.55 -0.45
C VAL A 51 4.34 -3.06 -1.13
N HIS A 52 4.32 -3.27 -2.45
CA HIS A 52 5.50 -3.68 -3.20
C HIS A 52 6.62 -2.63 -3.12
N ASP A 53 6.30 -1.35 -3.34
CA ASP A 53 7.27 -0.25 -3.21
C ASP A 53 7.89 -0.20 -1.81
N SER A 54 7.04 -0.32 -0.77
CA SER A 54 7.50 -0.33 0.61
C SER A 54 8.40 -1.54 0.91
N GLN A 55 8.10 -2.70 0.35
CA GLN A 55 8.91 -3.90 0.49
C GLN A 55 10.29 -3.71 -0.15
N GLU A 56 10.37 -3.17 -1.37
CA GLU A 56 11.65 -2.90 -2.03
C GLU A 56 12.51 -1.91 -1.23
N MET A 57 11.87 -0.88 -0.66
CA MET A 57 12.55 0.08 0.23
C MET A 57 13.08 -0.60 1.50
N LEU A 58 12.30 -1.50 2.11
CA LEU A 58 12.72 -2.26 3.28
C LEU A 58 13.88 -3.19 2.96
N ASP A 59 13.84 -3.90 1.84
CA ASP A 59 14.90 -4.81 1.41
C ASP A 59 16.23 -4.06 1.24
N CYS A 60 16.19 -2.86 0.65
CA CYS A 60 17.36 -2.00 0.50
C CYS A 60 17.91 -1.54 1.86
N LEU A 61 17.01 -1.15 2.78
CA LEU A 61 17.39 -0.71 4.12
C LEU A 61 17.98 -1.86 4.95
N ASP A 62 17.38 -3.04 4.89
CA ASP A 62 17.84 -4.24 5.58
C ASP A 62 19.21 -4.68 5.08
N TYR A 63 19.46 -4.61 3.76
CA TYR A 63 20.77 -4.87 3.20
C TYR A 63 21.84 -3.89 3.70
N LEU A 64 21.50 -2.60 3.77
CA LEU A 64 22.41 -1.58 4.33
C LEU A 64 22.72 -1.88 5.80
N ILE A 65 21.70 -2.15 6.61
CA ILE A 65 21.85 -2.49 8.04
C ILE A 65 22.72 -3.73 8.20
N TYR A 66 22.46 -4.79 7.43
CA TYR A 66 23.25 -6.02 7.43
C TYR A 66 24.72 -5.73 7.10
N THR A 67 24.98 -4.95 6.06
CA THR A 67 26.34 -4.58 5.64
C THR A 67 27.07 -3.79 6.73
N MET A 68 26.38 -2.87 7.41
CA MET A 68 26.96 -2.12 8.54
C MET A 68 27.28 -3.03 9.73
N LYS A 69 26.38 -3.94 10.10
CA LYS A 69 26.60 -4.91 11.18
C LYS A 69 27.78 -5.83 10.85
N LYS A 70 27.81 -6.42 9.64
CA LYS A 70 28.91 -7.28 9.18
C LYS A 70 30.27 -6.58 9.21
N LYS A 71 30.34 -5.30 8.82
CA LYS A 71 31.57 -4.49 8.90
C LYS A 71 32.06 -4.28 10.32
N ASN A 72 31.14 -4.12 11.27
CA ASN A 72 31.47 -3.92 12.68
C ASN A 72 31.84 -5.23 13.39
N ASP A 73 31.31 -6.36 12.91
CA ASP A 73 31.53 -7.67 13.54
C ASP A 73 32.84 -8.33 13.10
N HIS A 74 33.36 -8.06 11.89
CA HIS A 74 34.58 -8.72 11.37
C HIS A 74 35.57 -7.76 10.68
N GLY A 75 36.71 -7.51 11.33
CA GLY A 75 38.00 -7.34 10.66
C GLY A 75 38.47 -8.65 9.97
N GLY A 76 37.64 -9.25 9.12
CA GLY A 76 37.85 -10.60 8.60
C GLY A 76 37.10 -10.90 7.30
N ILE A 77 37.78 -10.61 6.18
CA ILE A 77 37.87 -11.34 4.89
C ILE A 77 36.59 -11.68 4.08
N HIS A 78 36.54 -11.00 2.92
CA HIS A 78 36.10 -11.35 1.55
C HIS A 78 34.68 -11.76 1.15
N ASN A 79 34.24 -11.03 0.09
CA ASN A 79 33.48 -11.36 -1.12
C ASN A 79 32.24 -12.26 -1.05
N GLU A 80 31.14 -11.78 -1.64
CA GLU A 80 30.76 -12.20 -3.00
C GLU A 80 29.75 -11.22 -3.61
N HIS A 81 30.06 -10.79 -4.83
CA HIS A 81 29.19 -10.05 -5.71
C HIS A 81 28.02 -10.93 -6.15
N LYS A 82 26.80 -10.40 -6.12
CA LYS A 82 25.76 -10.79 -7.09
C LYS A 82 24.75 -9.65 -7.25
N PHE A 83 24.90 -8.91 -8.33
CA PHE A 83 23.78 -8.33 -9.06
C PHE A 83 23.27 -9.40 -10.03
#